data_AF-A0A645EVE3-F1
#
_entry.id   AF-A0A645EVE3-F1
#
_cell.length_a   1.000
_cell.length_b   1.000
_cell.length_c   1.000
_cell.angle_alpha   90.00
_cell.angle_beta   90.00
_cell.angle_gamma   90.00
#
_symmetry.space_group_name_H-M   'P 1'
#
loop_
_entity.id
_entity.type
_entity.pdbx_description
1 polymer ?
#
loop_
_entity_poly.entity_id
_entity_poly.type
_entity_poly.pdbx_seq_one_letter_code
_entity_poly.pdbx_strand_id
1 'polypeptide(L)' 'MDNKKGLVITNRDRVLRAWQNSTELVRDYQAYAHEIDDKELASLFAQYAEDEAFHASKLLELLL' A
#
# COMPACT_ATOMS: atom_id res chain seq x y z
N MET A 1 -40.03 8.27 -7.22
CA MET A 1 -38.71 8.89 -7.49
C MET A 1 -37.71 8.18 -6.61
N ASP A 2 -37.02 7.18 -7.16
CA ASP A 2 -36.04 6.39 -6.40
C ASP A 2 -34.79 7.22 -6.17
N ASN A 3 -34.65 7.74 -4.95
CA ASN A 3 -33.45 8.42 -4.52
C ASN A 3 -32.37 7.37 -4.20
N LYS A 4 -31.87 6.67 -5.23
CA LYS A 4 -30.64 5.88 -5.12
C LYS A 4 -29.50 6.87 -4.90
N LYS A 5 -29.21 7.19 -3.63
CA LYS A 5 -27.95 7.80 -3.24
C LYS A 5 -26.84 6.83 -3.64
N GLY A 6 -26.31 6.98 -4.85
CA GLY A 6 -25.12 6.25 -5.28
C GLY A 6 -24.00 6.55 -4.30
N LEU A 7 -23.27 5.52 -3.88
CA LEU A 7 -22.05 5.70 -3.10
C LEU A 7 -21.05 6.50 -3.96
N VAL A 8 -20.76 7.74 -3.55
CA VAL A 8 -19.79 8.59 -4.24
C VAL A 8 -18.41 8.34 -3.62
N ILE A 9 -17.49 7.80 -4.42
CA ILE A 9 -16.09 7.61 -4.00
C ILE A 9 -15.38 8.96 -4.08
N THR A 10 -14.97 9.47 -2.93
CA THR A 10 -14.25 10.75 -2.80
C THR A 10 -12.77 10.59 -3.11
N ASN A 11 -12.06 11.71 -3.29
CA ASN A 11 -10.59 11.68 -3.41
C ASN A 11 -9.94 11.15 -2.14
N ARG A 12 -10.52 11.44 -0.97
CA ARG A 12 -10.05 10.90 0.31
C ARG A 12 -10.15 9.38 0.34
N ASP A 13 -11.23 8.80 -0.18
CA ASP A 13 -11.39 7.34 -0.25
C ASP A 13 -10.35 6.69 -1.17
N ARG A 14 -10.01 7.36 -2.28
CA ARG A 14 -8.94 6.90 -3.19
C ARG A 14 -7.57 6.92 -2.49
N VAL A 15 -7.26 7.98 -1.76
CA VAL A 15 -6.00 8.09 -0.98
C VAL A 15 -5.98 7.04 0.13
N LEU A 16 -7.09 6.84 0.85
CA LEU A 16 -7.19 5.83 1.90
C LEU A 16 -6.94 4.42 1.34
N ARG A 17 -7.54 4.10 0.19
CA ARG A 17 -7.34 2.80 -0.45
C ARG A 17 -5.91 2.63 -0.96
N ALA A 18 -5.33 3.67 -1.54
CA ALA A 18 -3.92 3.63 -1.97
C ALA A 18 -2.99 3.41 -0.77
N TRP A 19 -3.24 4.10 0.35
CA TRP A 19 -2.48 3.93 1.58
C TRP A 19 -2.57 2.48 2.08
N GLN A 20 -3.79 1.93 2.17
CA GLN A 20 -4.00 0.54 2.58
C GLN A 20 -3.23 -0.44 1.69
N ASN A 21 -3.34 -0.28 0.37
CA ASN A 21 -2.64 -1.12 -0.59
C ASN A 21 -1.11 -1.07 -0.42
N SER A 22 -0.53 0.13 -0.28
CA SER A 22 0.91 0.26 -0.05
C SER A 22 1.32 -0.41 1.27
N THR A 23 0.53 -0.29 2.34
CA THR A 23 0.84 -1.02 3.59
C THR A 23 0.72 -2.53 3.47
N GLU A 24 -0.16 -3.05 2.61
CA GLU A 24 -0.21 -4.50 2.33
C GLU A 24 1.04 -4.93 1.56
N LEU A 25 1.44 -4.19 0.53
CA LEU A 25 2.67 -4.48 -0.21
C LEU A 25 3.91 -4.45 0.67
N VAL A 26 4.00 -3.54 1.64
CA VAL A 26 5.09 -3.56 2.65
C VAL A 26 5.14 -4.90 3.37
N ARG A 27 4.00 -5.42 3.82
CA ARG A 27 3.94 -6.70 4.56
C ARG A 27 4.31 -7.87 3.67
N ASP A 28 3.78 -7.89 2.45
CA ASP A 28 4.05 -8.95 1.47
C ASP A 28 5.53 -8.98 1.10
N TYR A 29 6.12 -7.83 0.76
CA TYR A 29 7.53 -7.74 0.41
C TYR A 29 8.46 -8.07 1.58
N GLN A 30 8.10 -7.67 2.81
CA GLN A 30 8.84 -8.09 4.00
C GLN A 30 8.78 -9.60 4.21
N ALA A 31 7.62 -10.22 4.00
CA ALA A 31 7.47 -11.67 4.10
C ALA A 31 8.31 -12.38 3.03
N TYR A 32 8.22 -11.96 1.76
CA TYR A 32 9.01 -12.55 0.67
C TYR A 32 10.52 -12.41 0.90
N ALA A 33 10.97 -11.25 1.37
CA ALA A 33 12.38 -11.03 1.71
C ALA A 33 12.88 -11.97 2.83
N HIS A 34 11.98 -12.47 3.68
CA HIS A 34 12.32 -13.40 4.77
C HIS A 34 12.20 -14.87 4.37
N GLU A 35 11.30 -15.20 3.45
CA GLU A 35 10.97 -16.58 3.07
C GLU A 35 11.78 -17.10 1.87
N ILE A 36 12.33 -16.22 1.04
CA ILE A 36 13.06 -16.58 -0.18
C ILE A 36 14.54 -16.85 0.12
N ASP A 37 15.04 -17.99 -0.40
CA ASP A 37 16.45 -18.40 -0.27
C ASP A 37 17.38 -17.66 -1.26
N ASP A 38 16.84 -17.17 -2.38
CA ASP A 38 17.59 -16.37 -3.36
C ASP A 38 17.91 -15.00 -2.78
N LYS A 39 19.19 -14.76 -2.49
CA LYS A 39 19.67 -13.52 -1.86
C LYS A 39 19.44 -12.28 -2.71
N GLU A 40 19.53 -12.37 -4.03
CA GLU A 40 19.33 -11.22 -4.91
C GLU A 40 17.85 -10.83 -4.90
N LEU A 41 16.98 -11.83 -5.00
CA LEU A 41 15.53 -11.63 -4.95
C LEU A 41 15.04 -11.17 -3.57
N ALA A 42 15.59 -11.73 -2.50
CA ALA A 42 15.29 -11.31 -1.13
C ALA A 42 15.71 -9.85 -0.89
N SER A 43 16.88 -9.45 -1.40
CA SER A 43 17.34 -8.06 -1.31
C SER A 43 16.44 -7.10 -2.12
N LEU A 44 15.97 -7.53 -3.29
CA LEU A 44 15.05 -6.74 -4.10
C LEU A 44 13.71 -6.52 -3.38
N PHE A 45 13.15 -7.57 -2.77
CA PHE A 45 11.92 -7.44 -2.00
C PHE A 45 12.10 -6.57 -0.75
N ALA A 46 13.25 -6.66 -0.06
CA ALA A 46 13.54 -5.77 1.06
C ALA A 46 13.54 -4.30 0.62
N GLN A 47 14.16 -3.98 -0.52
CA GLN A 47 14.14 -2.63 -1.08
C GLN A 47 12.71 -2.18 -1.43
N TYR A 48 11.91 -3.04 -2.06
CA TYR A 48 10.53 -2.69 -2.40
C TYR A 48 9.65 -2.48 -1.16
N ALA A 49 9.91 -3.19 -0.06
CA ALA A 49 9.24 -2.93 1.21
C ALA A 49 9.55 -1.53 1.74
N GLU A 50 10.80 -1.06 1.63
CA GLU A 50 11.18 0.30 2.03
C GLU A 50 10.53 1.37 1.14
N ASP A 51 10.53 1.15 -0.18
CA ASP A 51 9.92 2.07 -1.14
C ASP A 51 8.40 2.19 -0.91
N GLU A 52 7.69 1.07 -0.72
CA GLU A 52 6.26 1.09 -0.42
C GLU A 52 5.95 1.67 0.96
N ALA A 53 6.83 1.50 1.95
CA ALA A 53 6.69 2.17 3.24
C ALA A 53 6.81 3.70 3.09
N PHE A 54 7.72 4.17 2.23
CA PHE A 54 7.83 5.57 1.90
C PHE A 54 6.56 6.08 1.18
N HIS A 55 6.06 5.36 0.18
CA HIS A 55 4.79 5.69 -0.48
C HIS A 55 3.62 5.75 0.52
N ALA A 56 3.49 4.76 1.40
CA ALA A 56 2.48 4.73 2.44
C ALA A 56 2.60 5.94 3.39
N SER A 57 3.82 6.34 3.78
CA SER A 57 4.01 7.53 4.62
C SER A 57 3.50 8.81 3.94
N LYS A 58 3.76 8.98 2.65
CA LYS A 58 3.28 10.13 1.87
C LYS A 58 1.77 10.13 1.70
N LEU A 59 1.16 8.97 1.51
CA LEU A 59 -0.30 8.87 1.44
C LEU A 59 -0.94 9.13 2.81
N LEU A 60 -0.30 8.72 3.91
CA LEU A 60 -0.76 8.99 5.26
C LEU A 60 -0.72 10.49 5.59
N GLU A 61 0.34 11.20 5.18
CA GLU A 61 0.44 12.66 5.32
C GLU A 61 -0.77 13.40 4.70
N LEU A 62 -1.38 12.85 3.64
CA LEU A 62 -2.56 13.43 2.98
C LEU A 62 -3.90 13.06 3.66
N LEU A 63 -3.89 12.11 4.59
CA LEU A 63 -5.07 11.64 5.32
C LEU A 63 -5.21 12.27 6.72
N LEU A 64 -4.12 12.83 7.25
CA LEU A 64 -4.02 13.58 8.50
C LEU A 64 -4.48 15.03 8.32
#